data_AF-A0A7S1DVW3-F1
#
_entry.id   AF-A0A7S1DVW3-F1
#
_cell.length_a   1.000
_cell.length_b   1.000
_cell.length_c   1.000
_cell.angle_alpha   90.00
_cell.angle_beta   90.00
_cell.angle_gamma   90.00
#
_symmetry.space_group_name_H-M   'P 1'
#
loop_
_entity.id
_entity.type
_entity.pdbx_description
1 polymer ?
#
loop_
_entity_poly.entity_id
_entity_poly.type
_entity_poly.pdbx_seq_one_letter_code
_entity_poly.pdbx_strand_id
1 'polypeptide(L)'
;RMAQVPAKRASTEGDGGGKKKMVKLSLSPAPVAAVPKVVKLGAPPPAIGVDNSPEALLDRSQRFTEAPVKKMVSLKTSEPPPPAYKKTELGIGGAKAGNIRGTSQELERAYMRLHWVPDPATVRPEPVLIKALTLVKTKWVSQPDYAHANDQLMSIQQDCKLQGITGSTACDAFETHIRIALERGNLGDFAKCLAPLSELYFKAEQKGVGASAWSENADEFVAYRLLHGMIEERDFVTTTSAAIAALSPRQRKSEDIAHAVSVAEALAAGDFFTFFKLYVSAPKMGGFAMDFFVDRVRMVALNAYVGSMNPLIDLHDLKRWLHFNKRKECFRFLKEKGIKFSEDNKFVDTKASREARSTPSAPKRGVAPAVRKPHPTKL
;
A
#
# COMPACT_ATOMS: atom_id res chain seq x y z
N ARG A 1 65.33 23.44 -5.42
CA ARG A 1 65.34 24.72 -6.19
C ARG A 1 63.92 24.90 -6.71
N MET A 2 63.03 25.60 -5.98
CA MET A 2 62.77 27.05 -6.08
C MET A 2 62.53 27.46 -7.55
N ALA A 3 61.44 28.10 -7.95
CA ALA A 3 60.79 29.27 -7.36
C ALA A 3 59.34 29.41 -7.93
N GLN A 4 58.32 29.73 -7.12
CA GLN A 4 57.79 31.07 -6.76
C GLN A 4 56.70 31.63 -7.70
N VAL A 5 55.54 31.86 -7.08
CA VAL A 5 54.47 32.84 -7.36
C VAL A 5 54.98 34.24 -6.93
N PRO A 6 54.60 35.38 -7.56
CA PRO A 6 53.52 36.27 -7.07
C PRO A 6 52.84 37.10 -8.21
N ALA A 7 51.88 38.02 -8.06
CA ALA A 7 50.76 38.34 -7.17
C ALA A 7 50.20 39.72 -7.66
N LYS A 8 48.99 40.11 -7.20
CA LYS A 8 48.44 41.49 -7.07
C LYS A 8 48.00 42.25 -8.34
N ARG A 9 47.06 43.22 -8.32
CA ARG A 9 45.87 43.60 -7.50
C ARG A 9 45.29 44.89 -8.17
N ALA A 10 43.96 45.01 -8.20
CA ALA A 10 43.11 46.21 -8.00
C ALA A 10 43.25 47.51 -8.85
N SER A 11 42.08 48.00 -9.31
CA SER A 11 41.62 49.43 -9.36
C SER A 11 40.10 49.41 -9.66
N THR A 12 39.20 49.72 -8.70
CA THR A 12 38.59 51.04 -8.32
C THR A 12 37.60 51.60 -9.36
N GLU A 13 36.29 51.62 -9.01
CA GLU A 13 35.42 52.82 -8.85
C GLU A 13 34.96 53.45 -10.18
N GLY A 14 33.78 54.05 -10.40
CA GLY A 14 32.53 54.33 -9.68
C GLY A 14 31.53 54.86 -10.74
N ASP A 15 30.24 54.67 -10.54
CA ASP A 15 29.25 55.77 -10.38
C ASP A 15 28.39 56.03 -11.63
N GLY A 16 27.16 56.51 -11.42
CA GLY A 16 26.38 57.25 -12.41
C GLY A 16 25.10 56.59 -12.92
N GLY A 17 24.00 56.78 -12.19
CA GLY A 17 22.65 56.39 -12.59
C GLY A 17 21.99 57.28 -13.65
N GLY A 18 20.79 56.86 -14.08
CA GLY A 18 19.81 57.73 -14.72
C GLY A 18 19.05 57.11 -15.89
N LYS A 19 17.82 56.62 -15.65
CA LYS A 19 16.78 56.57 -16.71
C LYS A 19 15.43 57.04 -16.17
N LYS A 20 14.76 57.78 -17.05
CA LYS A 20 13.68 58.76 -16.85
C LYS A 20 12.28 58.13 -16.66
N LYS A 21 11.41 58.87 -15.95
CA LYS A 21 9.92 58.91 -15.96
C LYS A 21 9.33 58.77 -17.39
N MET A 22 8.09 58.41 -17.70
CA MET A 22 6.72 58.45 -17.09
C MET A 22 5.84 57.59 -18.06
N VAL A 23 4.69 56.98 -17.73
CA VAL A 23 3.33 57.57 -17.71
C VAL A 23 2.36 56.46 -17.29
N LYS A 24 1.37 56.85 -16.50
CA LYS A 24 0.25 56.09 -15.93
C LYS A 24 -0.94 56.10 -16.90
N LEU A 25 -1.63 54.98 -17.10
CA LEU A 25 -3.02 54.98 -17.57
C LEU A 25 -3.77 53.81 -16.92
N SER A 26 -4.68 54.20 -16.04
CA SER A 26 -5.67 53.37 -15.34
C SER A 26 -6.91 53.22 -16.21
N LEU A 27 -7.51 52.03 -16.22
CA LEU A 27 -8.93 51.82 -16.47
C LEU A 27 -9.35 50.51 -15.77
N SER A 28 -10.22 50.61 -14.76
CA SER A 28 -11.12 49.54 -14.33
C SER A 28 -12.52 49.86 -14.89
N PRO A 29 -13.39 48.85 -15.10
CA PRO A 29 -14.33 48.49 -14.03
C PRO A 29 -14.59 46.96 -13.89
N ALA A 30 -15.12 46.56 -12.73
CA ALA A 30 -15.49 45.20 -12.30
C ALA A 30 -16.91 44.80 -12.80
N PRO A 31 -17.67 43.84 -12.21
CA PRO A 31 -17.40 42.53 -11.56
C PRO A 31 -18.38 41.40 -12.03
N VAL A 32 -18.02 40.10 -12.09
CA VAL A 32 -19.07 39.02 -12.10
C VAL A 32 -18.62 37.67 -11.49
N ALA A 33 -19.38 37.26 -10.46
CA ALA A 33 -19.80 35.93 -9.99
C ALA A 33 -18.80 34.81 -9.59
N ALA A 34 -18.68 34.66 -8.26
CA ALA A 34 -18.82 33.45 -7.44
C ALA A 34 -18.73 32.04 -8.09
N VAL A 35 -17.75 31.26 -7.62
CA VAL A 35 -17.68 29.79 -7.73
C VAL A 35 -18.20 29.18 -6.41
N PRO A 36 -19.08 28.15 -6.43
CA PRO A 36 -19.66 27.59 -5.22
C PRO A 36 -18.65 26.74 -4.42
N LYS A 37 -18.73 26.86 -3.09
CA LYS A 37 -17.98 26.07 -2.10
C LYS A 37 -18.33 24.59 -2.20
N VAL A 38 -17.34 23.76 -2.54
CA VAL A 38 -17.42 22.31 -2.32
C VAL A 38 -17.16 22.02 -0.84
N VAL A 39 -18.18 21.46 -0.20
CA VAL A 39 -18.16 20.95 1.18
C VAL A 39 -17.18 19.77 1.24
N LYS A 40 -16.06 19.93 1.97
CA LYS A 40 -15.17 18.82 2.33
C LYS A 40 -15.92 17.91 3.31
N LEU A 41 -16.45 16.80 2.81
CA LEU A 41 -16.78 15.65 3.64
C LEU A 41 -15.49 15.11 4.27
N GLY A 42 -15.50 14.97 5.60
CA GLY A 42 -14.36 14.59 6.41
C GLY A 42 -13.78 13.23 5.99
N ALA A 43 -12.46 13.19 5.84
CA ALA A 43 -11.74 11.95 5.70
C ALA A 43 -11.86 11.11 6.99
N PRO A 44 -12.10 9.80 6.91
CA PRO A 44 -11.99 8.91 8.05
C PRO A 44 -10.52 8.84 8.55
N PRO A 45 -10.30 8.47 9.83
CA PRO A 45 -8.99 8.52 10.49
C PRO A 45 -7.93 7.62 9.80
N PRO A 46 -6.62 7.86 10.01
CA PRO A 46 -5.56 7.20 9.27
C PRO A 46 -5.54 5.71 9.57
N ALA A 47 -5.86 4.91 8.56
CA ALA A 47 -5.60 3.48 8.56
C ALA A 47 -4.08 3.25 8.54
N ILE A 48 -3.67 2.17 9.19
CA ILE A 48 -2.30 1.69 9.43
C ILE A 48 -1.39 1.95 8.22
N GLY A 49 -0.29 2.66 8.50
CA GLY A 49 0.46 3.49 7.57
C GLY A 49 1.27 2.72 6.55
N VAL A 50 0.79 2.76 5.31
CA VAL A 50 1.57 2.57 4.09
C VAL A 50 1.48 3.89 3.34
N ASP A 51 2.61 4.55 3.11
CA ASP A 51 2.64 5.77 2.29
C ASP A 51 2.25 5.40 0.85
N ASN A 52 1.07 5.87 0.43
CA ASN A 52 0.51 5.66 -0.90
C ASN A 52 0.70 6.89 -1.80
N SER A 53 1.56 7.83 -1.41
CA SER A 53 1.89 8.97 -2.25
C SER A 53 2.47 8.52 -3.60
N PRO A 54 2.26 9.28 -4.69
CA PRO A 54 2.84 8.95 -5.99
C PRO A 54 4.37 8.78 -5.95
N GLU A 55 5.06 9.52 -5.07
CA GLU A 55 6.50 9.40 -4.83
C GLU A 55 6.86 8.10 -4.10
N ALA A 56 6.09 7.69 -3.08
CA ALA A 56 6.30 6.41 -2.39
C ALA A 56 5.99 5.21 -3.28
N LEU A 57 4.98 5.32 -4.15
CA LEU A 57 4.67 4.32 -5.18
C LEU A 57 5.74 4.26 -6.27
N LEU A 58 6.32 5.41 -6.65
CA LEU A 58 7.47 5.46 -7.55
C LEU A 58 8.69 4.79 -6.91
N ASP A 59 9.04 5.12 -5.65
CA ASP A 59 10.14 4.50 -4.90
C ASP A 59 9.93 2.98 -4.77
N ARG A 60 8.68 2.53 -4.56
CA ARG A 60 8.30 1.12 -4.59
C ARG A 60 8.57 0.46 -5.96
N SER A 61 8.15 1.11 -7.06
CA SER A 61 8.34 0.56 -8.42
C SER A 61 9.77 0.66 -8.96
N GLN A 62 10.55 1.65 -8.49
CA GLN A 62 11.91 1.94 -8.97
C GLN A 62 12.96 1.02 -8.37
N ARG A 63 12.61 0.25 -7.34
CA ARG A 63 13.50 -0.79 -6.81
C ARG A 63 13.83 -1.90 -7.82
N PHE A 64 13.18 -1.95 -9.00
CA PHE A 64 13.36 -3.07 -9.93
C PHE A 64 13.19 -2.81 -11.45
N THR A 65 13.35 -1.59 -11.97
CA THR A 65 13.20 -1.38 -13.44
C THR A 65 14.41 -0.67 -14.08
N GLU A 66 15.22 -1.44 -14.81
CA GLU A 66 16.06 -0.93 -15.91
C GLU A 66 15.40 -1.26 -17.27
N ALA A 67 15.47 -0.28 -18.18
CA ALA A 67 15.23 -0.32 -19.64
C ALA A 67 13.82 0.03 -20.19
N PRO A 68 13.73 0.66 -21.39
CA PRO A 68 12.86 1.82 -21.63
C PRO A 68 11.66 1.58 -22.57
N VAL A 69 10.58 2.34 -22.35
CA VAL A 69 9.33 2.30 -23.13
C VAL A 69 9.31 3.40 -24.20
N LYS A 70 8.97 3.03 -25.46
CA LYS A 70 8.60 3.95 -26.54
C LYS A 70 7.07 4.10 -26.63
N LYS A 71 6.63 5.35 -26.86
CA LYS A 71 5.24 5.81 -26.95
C LYS A 71 4.56 5.44 -28.27
N MET A 72 3.24 5.17 -28.25
CA MET A 72 2.25 5.62 -29.26
C MET A 72 0.81 5.39 -28.73
N VAL A 73 0.02 6.46 -28.56
CA VAL A 73 -1.10 6.99 -29.39
C VAL A 73 -2.47 6.35 -29.11
N SER A 74 -3.40 7.21 -28.69
CA SER A 74 -4.76 6.93 -28.21
C SER A 74 -5.79 7.03 -29.34
N LEU A 75 -6.76 6.13 -29.36
CA LEU A 75 -8.04 6.33 -30.05
C LEU A 75 -9.21 6.16 -29.07
N LYS A 76 -10.13 7.13 -29.13
CA LYS A 76 -11.45 7.11 -28.49
C LYS A 76 -12.48 6.58 -29.48
N THR A 77 -13.38 5.73 -29.02
CA THR A 77 -14.72 5.58 -29.62
C THR A 77 -15.76 5.40 -28.52
N SER A 78 -16.88 6.09 -28.72
CA SER A 78 -18.10 6.12 -27.90
C SER A 78 -19.15 5.23 -28.54
N GLU A 79 -19.84 4.36 -27.79
CA GLU A 79 -21.07 3.70 -28.24
C GLU A 79 -22.02 3.31 -27.08
N PRO A 80 -23.33 3.08 -27.36
CA PRO A 80 -24.48 3.48 -26.53
C PRO A 80 -24.95 2.41 -25.52
N PRO A 81 -25.97 2.70 -24.67
CA PRO A 81 -26.29 1.83 -23.52
C PRO A 81 -27.03 0.54 -23.93
N PRO A 82 -26.83 -0.57 -23.19
CA PRO A 82 -27.42 -1.86 -23.50
C PRO A 82 -28.92 -1.96 -23.12
N PRO A 83 -29.70 -2.84 -23.78
CA PRO A 83 -31.14 -2.96 -23.57
C PRO A 83 -31.47 -3.68 -22.26
N ALA A 84 -32.65 -3.37 -21.70
CA ALA A 84 -33.13 -3.89 -20.43
C ALA A 84 -33.57 -5.37 -20.54
N TYR A 85 -33.06 -6.22 -19.65
CA TYR A 85 -33.36 -7.66 -19.61
C TYR A 85 -34.38 -8.02 -18.50
N LYS A 86 -35.26 -8.98 -18.82
CA LYS A 86 -36.40 -9.42 -17.99
C LYS A 86 -35.95 -10.13 -16.72
N LYS A 87 -36.51 -9.72 -15.57
CA LYS A 87 -36.32 -10.33 -14.25
C LYS A 87 -37.11 -11.64 -14.14
N THR A 88 -36.43 -12.69 -13.68
CA THR A 88 -37.07 -13.87 -13.09
C THR A 88 -36.55 -13.98 -11.66
N GLU A 89 -37.46 -13.95 -10.68
CA GLU A 89 -37.13 -14.04 -9.26
C GLU A 89 -36.83 -15.49 -8.85
N LEU A 90 -35.81 -15.69 -8.02
CA LEU A 90 -35.68 -16.89 -7.21
C LEU A 90 -35.43 -16.50 -5.75
N GLY A 91 -36.13 -17.21 -4.86
CA GLY A 91 -36.11 -17.01 -3.41
C GLY A 91 -34.80 -17.37 -2.73
N ILE A 92 -34.85 -17.35 -1.40
CA ILE A 92 -33.75 -17.47 -0.44
C ILE A 92 -33.02 -18.82 -0.63
N GLY A 93 -32.03 -18.85 -1.51
CA GLY A 93 -31.31 -20.06 -1.90
C GLY A 93 -30.59 -19.86 -3.22
N GLY A 94 -29.49 -19.08 -3.19
CA GLY A 94 -28.68 -18.79 -4.38
C GLY A 94 -28.25 -20.05 -5.13
N ALA A 95 -28.18 -19.97 -6.46
CA ALA A 95 -27.76 -21.09 -7.31
C ALA A 95 -26.50 -21.77 -6.78
N LYS A 96 -26.52 -23.11 -6.76
CA LYS A 96 -25.33 -23.92 -6.47
C LYS A 96 -24.23 -23.53 -7.46
N ALA A 97 -23.16 -22.91 -6.95
CA ALA A 97 -21.95 -22.62 -7.71
C ALA A 97 -21.44 -23.92 -8.37
N GLY A 98 -21.12 -23.87 -9.68
CA GLY A 98 -20.59 -25.01 -10.43
C GLY A 98 -21.45 -25.56 -11.57
N ASN A 99 -22.70 -25.10 -11.74
CA ASN A 99 -23.58 -25.58 -12.83
C ASN A 99 -23.73 -24.62 -14.03
N ILE A 100 -23.06 -23.47 -14.01
CA ILE A 100 -23.09 -22.51 -15.11
C ILE A 100 -21.84 -22.73 -15.96
N ARG A 101 -22.00 -22.86 -17.28
CA ARG A 101 -20.90 -22.81 -18.24
C ARG A 101 -21.02 -21.52 -19.02
N GLY A 102 -20.04 -20.64 -18.88
CA GLY A 102 -20.03 -19.37 -19.59
C GLY A 102 -19.86 -19.53 -21.10
N THR A 103 -20.47 -18.65 -21.88
CA THR A 103 -20.33 -18.61 -23.35
C THR A 103 -19.79 -17.28 -23.87
N SER A 104 -19.57 -16.29 -22.98
CA SER A 104 -19.08 -14.96 -23.36
C SER A 104 -17.68 -15.03 -24.00
N GLN A 105 -17.49 -14.29 -25.10
CA GLN A 105 -16.19 -14.12 -25.76
C GLN A 105 -15.53 -12.75 -25.46
N GLU A 106 -16.18 -11.92 -24.64
CA GLU A 106 -15.63 -10.63 -24.24
C GLU A 106 -14.40 -10.84 -23.36
N LEU A 107 -13.28 -10.19 -23.68
CA LEU A 107 -12.07 -10.29 -22.85
C LEU A 107 -12.15 -9.38 -21.63
N GLU A 108 -12.73 -8.19 -21.81
CA GLU A 108 -12.88 -7.19 -20.77
C GLU A 108 -14.33 -7.10 -20.34
N ARG A 109 -14.56 -7.20 -19.03
CA ARG A 109 -15.90 -7.21 -18.47
C ARG A 109 -15.90 -6.64 -17.06
N ALA A 110 -16.82 -5.73 -16.78
CA ALA A 110 -16.94 -5.12 -15.46
C ALA A 110 -17.32 -6.17 -14.40
N TYR A 111 -16.77 -6.02 -13.18
CA TYR A 111 -17.18 -6.84 -12.05
C TYR A 111 -18.65 -6.59 -11.70
N MET A 112 -19.45 -7.65 -11.58
CA MET A 112 -20.88 -7.52 -11.32
C MET A 112 -21.22 -7.97 -9.90
N ARG A 113 -21.89 -7.12 -9.12
CA ARG A 113 -22.46 -7.56 -7.84
C ARG A 113 -23.77 -8.30 -8.12
N LEU A 114 -23.68 -9.62 -8.14
CA LEU A 114 -24.81 -10.49 -8.49
C LEU A 114 -25.76 -10.65 -7.30
N HIS A 115 -27.04 -10.40 -7.53
CA HIS A 115 -28.14 -10.76 -6.62
C HIS A 115 -28.99 -11.92 -7.17
N TRP A 116 -28.70 -12.38 -8.39
CA TRP A 116 -29.40 -13.44 -9.11
C TRP A 116 -28.41 -14.31 -9.88
N VAL A 117 -28.92 -15.41 -10.45
CA VAL A 117 -28.14 -16.32 -11.30
C VAL A 117 -27.76 -15.59 -12.60
N PRO A 118 -26.47 -15.37 -12.88
CA PRO A 118 -26.05 -14.69 -14.10
C PRO A 118 -26.39 -15.53 -15.33
N ASP A 119 -26.73 -14.85 -16.42
CA ASP A 119 -26.93 -15.48 -17.73
C ASP A 119 -25.59 -16.11 -18.18
N PRO A 120 -25.55 -17.37 -18.65
CA PRO A 120 -24.36 -17.95 -19.26
C PRO A 120 -23.67 -17.07 -20.31
N ALA A 121 -24.41 -16.27 -21.08
CA ALA A 121 -23.87 -15.31 -22.05
C ALA A 121 -23.06 -14.18 -21.40
N THR A 122 -23.24 -13.97 -20.10
CA THR A 122 -22.54 -12.97 -19.28
C THR A 122 -21.32 -13.51 -18.55
N VAL A 123 -21.00 -14.80 -18.69
CA VAL A 123 -19.87 -15.43 -18.01
C VAL A 123 -18.86 -15.92 -19.04
N ARG A 124 -17.57 -15.66 -18.84
CA ARG A 124 -16.50 -16.10 -19.76
C ARG A 124 -16.10 -17.56 -19.47
N PRO A 125 -16.02 -18.45 -20.48
CA PRO A 125 -15.46 -19.80 -20.29
C PRO A 125 -13.95 -19.76 -20.05
N GLU A 126 -13.39 -20.85 -19.51
CA GLU A 126 -11.98 -20.95 -19.13
C GLU A 126 -10.97 -20.50 -20.21
N PRO A 127 -11.09 -20.89 -21.50
CA PRO A 127 -10.15 -20.44 -22.54
C PRO A 127 -10.16 -18.92 -22.75
N VAL A 128 -11.31 -18.27 -22.51
CA VAL A 128 -11.45 -16.81 -22.62
C VAL A 128 -10.91 -16.15 -21.35
N LEU A 129 -11.11 -16.75 -20.17
CA LEU A 129 -10.53 -16.26 -18.91
C LEU A 129 -9.00 -16.21 -18.94
N ILE A 130 -8.36 -17.22 -19.52
CA ILE A 130 -6.89 -17.24 -19.72
C ILE A 130 -6.44 -16.05 -20.58
N LYS A 131 -7.15 -15.79 -21.69
CA LYS A 131 -6.87 -14.64 -22.57
C LYS A 131 -7.13 -13.30 -21.86
N ALA A 132 -8.22 -13.20 -21.11
CA ALA A 132 -8.56 -12.01 -20.33
C ALA A 132 -7.50 -11.70 -19.27
N LEU A 133 -7.03 -12.72 -18.53
CA LEU A 133 -5.97 -12.56 -17.55
C LEU A 133 -4.65 -12.11 -18.20
N THR A 134 -4.31 -12.68 -19.36
CA THR A 134 -3.13 -12.28 -20.15
C THR A 134 -3.23 -10.82 -20.60
N LEU A 135 -4.41 -10.37 -21.03
CA LEU A 135 -4.67 -8.98 -21.39
C LEU A 135 -4.48 -8.05 -20.20
N VAL A 136 -5.01 -8.39 -19.02
CA VAL A 136 -4.85 -7.59 -17.80
C VAL A 136 -3.38 -7.46 -17.42
N LYS A 137 -2.61 -8.56 -17.44
CA LYS A 137 -1.16 -8.54 -17.17
C LYS A 137 -0.43 -7.61 -18.14
N THR A 138 -0.75 -7.70 -19.43
CA THR A 138 -0.12 -6.86 -20.47
C THR A 138 -0.48 -5.39 -20.31
N LYS A 139 -1.74 -5.08 -19.98
CA LYS A 139 -2.19 -3.71 -19.70
C LYS A 139 -1.55 -3.15 -18.45
N TRP A 140 -1.38 -3.96 -17.39
CA TRP A 140 -0.71 -3.51 -16.17
C TRP A 140 0.72 -3.05 -16.44
N VAL A 141 1.48 -3.81 -17.21
CA VAL A 141 2.87 -3.46 -17.56
C VAL A 141 2.95 -2.23 -18.47
N SER A 142 2.03 -2.10 -19.44
CA SER A 142 2.07 -1.01 -20.42
C SER A 142 1.48 0.31 -19.92
N GLN A 143 0.35 0.25 -19.24
CA GLN A 143 -0.36 1.41 -18.69
C GLN A 143 -1.01 1.01 -17.36
N PRO A 144 -0.29 1.17 -16.23
CA PRO A 144 -0.75 0.67 -14.94
C PRO A 144 -1.93 1.51 -14.40
N ASP A 145 -3.14 1.02 -14.65
CA ASP A 145 -4.40 1.51 -14.08
C ASP A 145 -4.94 0.51 -13.04
N TYR A 146 -4.86 0.88 -11.77
CA TYR A 146 -5.28 0.01 -10.67
C TYR A 146 -6.79 -0.21 -10.63
N ALA A 147 -7.59 0.82 -10.90
CA ALA A 147 -9.04 0.71 -10.82
C ALA A 147 -9.54 -0.27 -11.89
N HIS A 148 -9.00 -0.14 -13.11
CA HIS A 148 -9.28 -1.05 -14.20
C HIS A 148 -8.78 -2.48 -13.90
N ALA A 149 -7.52 -2.65 -13.50
CA ALA A 149 -6.97 -3.98 -13.22
C ALA A 149 -7.72 -4.71 -12.10
N ASN A 150 -8.04 -4.01 -10.99
CA ASN A 150 -8.80 -4.56 -9.88
C ASN A 150 -10.20 -5.00 -10.33
N ASP A 151 -10.93 -4.15 -11.06
CA ASP A 151 -12.25 -4.48 -11.60
C ASP A 151 -12.22 -5.72 -12.51
N GLN A 152 -11.26 -5.77 -13.44
CA GLN A 152 -11.10 -6.91 -14.35
C GLN A 152 -10.72 -8.20 -13.62
N LEU A 153 -9.84 -8.13 -12.62
CA LEU A 153 -9.43 -9.31 -11.84
C LEU A 153 -10.58 -9.82 -10.95
N MET A 154 -11.33 -8.93 -10.30
CA MET A 154 -12.53 -9.32 -9.55
C MET A 154 -13.56 -10.00 -10.46
N SER A 155 -13.73 -9.48 -11.68
CA SER A 155 -14.61 -10.05 -12.70
C SER A 155 -14.15 -11.45 -13.14
N ILE A 156 -12.86 -11.65 -13.40
CA ILE A 156 -12.29 -12.97 -13.76
C ILE A 156 -12.45 -13.97 -12.61
N GLN A 157 -12.11 -13.56 -11.38
CA GLN A 157 -12.24 -14.40 -10.19
C GLN A 157 -13.69 -14.80 -9.91
N GLN A 158 -14.64 -13.89 -10.16
CA GLN A 158 -16.06 -14.15 -10.08
C GLN A 158 -16.50 -15.21 -11.10
N ASP A 159 -16.09 -15.08 -12.36
CA ASP A 159 -16.42 -16.04 -13.41
C ASP A 159 -15.86 -17.44 -13.09
N CYS A 160 -14.64 -17.53 -12.55
CA CYS A 160 -14.08 -18.79 -12.06
C CYS A 160 -14.96 -19.41 -10.96
N LYS A 161 -15.39 -18.59 -9.98
CA LYS A 161 -16.20 -19.05 -8.85
C LYS A 161 -17.59 -19.52 -9.28
N LEU A 162 -18.26 -18.79 -10.17
CA LEU A 162 -19.59 -19.14 -10.68
C LEU A 162 -19.61 -20.49 -11.40
N GLN A 163 -18.55 -20.75 -12.17
CA GLN A 163 -18.39 -21.97 -12.98
C GLN A 163 -17.76 -23.12 -12.19
N GLY A 164 -17.32 -22.90 -10.94
CA GLY A 164 -16.62 -23.91 -10.15
C GLY A 164 -15.24 -24.28 -10.71
N ILE A 165 -14.63 -23.40 -11.51
CA ILE A 165 -13.29 -23.62 -12.07
C ILE A 165 -12.28 -23.59 -10.92
N THR A 166 -11.61 -24.72 -10.72
CA THR A 166 -10.55 -24.90 -9.73
C THR A 166 -9.33 -25.48 -10.44
N GLY A 167 -8.20 -24.78 -10.39
CA GLY A 167 -7.01 -25.13 -11.17
C GLY A 167 -6.06 -23.95 -11.35
N SER A 168 -5.11 -24.11 -12.26
CA SER A 168 -4.05 -23.13 -12.51
C SER A 168 -4.58 -21.74 -12.92
N THR A 169 -5.58 -21.68 -13.79
CA THR A 169 -6.21 -20.41 -14.22
C THR A 169 -6.75 -19.59 -13.05
N ALA A 170 -7.40 -20.27 -12.09
CA ALA A 170 -7.96 -19.61 -10.91
C ALA A 170 -6.85 -19.13 -9.97
N CYS A 171 -5.84 -19.98 -9.71
CA CYS A 171 -4.67 -19.59 -8.92
C CYS A 171 -4.00 -18.36 -9.53
N ASP A 172 -3.67 -18.39 -10.82
CA ASP A 172 -2.99 -17.30 -11.51
C ASP A 172 -3.76 -15.97 -11.44
N ALA A 173 -5.11 -16.01 -11.51
CA ALA A 173 -5.94 -14.82 -11.36
C ALA A 173 -5.89 -14.21 -9.93
N PHE A 174 -5.85 -15.04 -8.88
CA PHE A 174 -5.68 -14.57 -7.50
C PHE A 174 -4.26 -14.08 -7.22
N GLU A 175 -3.27 -14.82 -7.70
CA GLU A 175 -1.85 -14.48 -7.55
C GLU A 175 -1.50 -13.14 -8.21
N THR A 176 -1.98 -12.94 -9.44
CA THR A 176 -1.82 -11.67 -10.16
C THR A 176 -2.45 -10.51 -9.40
N HIS A 177 -3.65 -10.72 -8.84
CA HIS A 177 -4.33 -9.70 -8.05
C HIS A 177 -3.55 -9.36 -6.77
N ILE A 178 -3.02 -10.36 -6.07
CA ILE A 178 -2.18 -10.15 -4.88
C ILE A 178 -0.95 -9.33 -5.23
N ARG A 179 -0.22 -9.68 -6.30
CA ARG A 179 0.98 -8.92 -6.71
C ARG A 179 0.64 -7.46 -7.05
N ILE A 180 -0.41 -7.22 -7.82
CA ILE A 180 -0.87 -5.85 -8.14
C ILE A 180 -1.29 -5.07 -6.89
N ALA A 181 -1.97 -5.71 -5.94
CA ALA A 181 -2.38 -5.08 -4.68
C ALA A 181 -1.16 -4.74 -3.80
N LEU A 182 -0.14 -5.59 -3.77
CA LEU A 182 1.13 -5.34 -3.07
C LEU A 182 1.87 -4.14 -3.67
N GLU A 183 1.98 -4.05 -5.01
CA GLU A 183 2.62 -2.90 -5.68
C GLU A 183 1.94 -1.57 -5.34
N ARG A 184 0.61 -1.57 -5.21
CA ARG A 184 -0.17 -0.38 -4.88
C ARG A 184 -0.33 -0.10 -3.40
N GLY A 185 0.15 -0.99 -2.52
CA GLY A 185 0.00 -0.81 -1.08
C GLY A 185 -1.45 -0.92 -0.59
N ASN A 186 -2.30 -1.71 -1.26
CA ASN A 186 -3.70 -1.88 -0.87
C ASN A 186 -3.88 -3.15 -0.02
N LEU A 187 -3.80 -2.98 1.30
CA LEU A 187 -3.98 -4.06 2.28
C LEU A 187 -5.34 -4.75 2.16
N GLY A 188 -6.40 -3.99 1.86
CA GLY A 188 -7.76 -4.53 1.81
C GLY A 188 -7.95 -5.53 0.68
N ASP A 189 -7.42 -5.24 -0.51
CA ASP A 189 -7.54 -6.14 -1.67
C ASP A 189 -6.55 -7.30 -1.60
N PHE A 190 -5.35 -7.06 -1.03
CA PHE A 190 -4.39 -8.11 -0.67
C PHE A 190 -5.03 -9.15 0.26
N ALA A 191 -5.61 -8.73 1.39
CA ALA A 191 -6.21 -9.61 2.38
C ALA A 191 -7.39 -10.43 1.82
N LYS A 192 -8.26 -9.80 1.01
CA LYS A 192 -9.42 -10.46 0.40
C LYS A 192 -9.04 -11.62 -0.52
N CYS A 193 -7.89 -11.54 -1.19
CA CYS A 193 -7.46 -12.57 -2.14
C CYS A 193 -6.74 -13.76 -1.49
N LEU A 194 -6.13 -13.58 -0.31
CA LEU A 194 -5.35 -14.62 0.37
C LEU A 194 -6.20 -15.83 0.83
N ALA A 195 -7.39 -15.59 1.38
CA ALA A 195 -8.24 -16.66 1.89
C ALA A 195 -8.80 -17.56 0.77
N PRO A 196 -9.39 -17.03 -0.33
CA PRO A 196 -9.79 -17.84 -1.48
C PRO A 196 -8.63 -18.61 -2.12
N LEU A 197 -7.44 -18.01 -2.22
CA LEU A 197 -6.26 -18.69 -2.76
C LEU A 197 -5.82 -19.86 -1.87
N SER A 198 -5.86 -19.68 -0.55
CA SER A 198 -5.58 -20.76 0.41
C SER A 198 -6.56 -21.92 0.27
N GLU A 199 -7.85 -21.61 0.04
CA GLU A 199 -8.88 -22.63 -0.19
C GLU A 199 -8.63 -23.39 -1.50
N LEU A 200 -8.17 -22.71 -2.56
CA LEU A 200 -7.78 -23.36 -3.82
C LEU A 200 -6.61 -24.33 -3.60
N TYR A 201 -5.57 -23.91 -2.88
CA TYR A 201 -4.45 -24.80 -2.56
C TYR A 201 -4.89 -26.00 -1.73
N PHE A 202 -5.73 -25.79 -0.73
CA PHE A 202 -6.28 -26.90 0.06
C PHE A 202 -7.10 -27.88 -0.79
N LYS A 203 -7.89 -27.39 -1.75
CA LYS A 203 -8.61 -28.23 -2.72
C LYS A 203 -7.66 -29.01 -3.63
N ALA A 204 -6.51 -28.43 -4.00
CA ALA A 204 -5.49 -29.12 -4.80
C ALA A 204 -4.89 -30.31 -4.02
N GLU A 205 -4.62 -30.12 -2.73
CA GLU A 205 -4.15 -31.18 -1.82
C GLU A 205 -5.22 -32.28 -1.65
N GLN A 206 -6.48 -31.92 -1.44
CA GLN A 206 -7.58 -32.90 -1.32
C GLN A 206 -7.76 -33.75 -2.60
N LYS A 207 -7.47 -33.19 -3.76
CA LYS A 207 -7.50 -33.91 -5.05
C LYS A 207 -6.25 -34.76 -5.30
N GLY A 208 -5.26 -34.75 -4.40
CA GLY A 208 -4.02 -35.50 -4.53
C GLY A 208 -3.05 -34.97 -5.60
N VAL A 209 -3.32 -33.81 -6.19
CA VAL A 209 -2.47 -33.19 -7.22
C VAL A 209 -1.40 -32.29 -6.58
N GLY A 210 -1.72 -31.72 -5.40
CA GLY A 210 -0.86 -30.81 -4.66
C GLY A 210 -0.88 -29.38 -5.19
N ALA A 211 -0.65 -28.40 -4.32
CA ALA A 211 -0.69 -26.99 -4.68
C ALA A 211 0.34 -26.62 -5.76
N SER A 212 1.51 -27.28 -5.74
CA SER A 212 2.58 -27.02 -6.71
C SER A 212 2.24 -27.37 -8.16
N ALA A 213 1.25 -28.25 -8.36
CA ALA A 213 0.81 -28.61 -9.70
C ALA A 213 -0.12 -27.56 -10.32
N TRP A 214 -0.82 -26.77 -9.47
CA TRP A 214 -1.67 -25.67 -9.94
C TRP A 214 -0.90 -24.36 -10.02
N SER A 215 0.11 -24.18 -9.17
CA SER A 215 0.99 -23.01 -9.21
C SER A 215 2.40 -23.36 -8.76
N GLU A 216 3.37 -23.02 -9.60
CA GLU A 216 4.79 -23.08 -9.25
C GLU A 216 5.15 -22.07 -8.14
N ASN A 217 4.37 -21.01 -8.01
CA ASN A 217 4.58 -19.95 -7.02
C ASN A 217 3.82 -20.19 -5.72
N ALA A 218 3.21 -21.37 -5.52
CA ALA A 218 2.37 -21.62 -4.34
C ALA A 218 3.06 -21.26 -3.01
N ASP A 219 4.34 -21.57 -2.89
CA ASP A 219 5.12 -21.29 -1.68
C ASP A 219 5.31 -19.78 -1.39
N GLU A 220 5.41 -18.95 -2.45
CA GLU A 220 5.48 -17.49 -2.32
C GLU A 220 4.22 -16.94 -1.64
N PHE A 221 3.04 -17.39 -2.09
CA PHE A 221 1.76 -16.91 -1.56
C PHE A 221 1.44 -17.47 -0.17
N VAL A 222 1.96 -18.66 0.15
CA VAL A 222 1.94 -19.17 1.52
C VAL A 222 2.80 -18.29 2.44
N ALA A 223 3.97 -17.86 1.98
CA ALA A 223 4.81 -16.91 2.71
C ALA A 223 4.10 -15.56 2.92
N TYR A 224 3.45 -15.01 1.88
CA TYR A 224 2.67 -13.77 2.02
C TYR A 224 1.50 -13.90 3.00
N ARG A 225 0.86 -15.08 3.07
CA ARG A 225 -0.18 -15.33 4.08
C ARG A 225 0.38 -15.30 5.50
N LEU A 226 1.58 -15.86 5.72
CA LEU A 226 2.26 -15.79 7.01
C LEU A 226 2.58 -14.34 7.36
N LEU A 227 3.15 -13.57 6.44
CA LEU A 227 3.44 -12.15 6.63
C LEU A 227 2.17 -11.32 6.91
N HIS A 228 1.07 -11.62 6.22
CA HIS A 228 -0.22 -10.98 6.51
C HIS A 228 -0.69 -11.24 7.94
N GLY A 229 -0.52 -12.47 8.45
CA GLY A 229 -0.84 -12.82 9.84
C GLY A 229 -0.05 -12.01 10.88
N MET A 230 1.08 -11.41 10.50
CA MET A 230 1.89 -10.56 11.38
C MET A 230 1.43 -9.09 11.40
N ILE A 231 0.52 -8.70 10.50
CA ILE A 231 -0.01 -7.34 10.44
C ILE A 231 -0.92 -7.09 11.66
N GLU A 232 -1.74 -8.06 12.02
CA GLU A 232 -2.69 -7.98 13.13
C GLU A 232 -2.01 -8.26 14.47
N GLU A 233 -1.98 -7.27 15.37
CA GLU A 233 -1.13 -7.30 16.57
C GLU A 233 -1.64 -8.22 17.70
N ARG A 234 -2.96 -8.37 17.83
CA ARG A 234 -3.57 -9.06 18.98
C ARG A 234 -3.36 -10.57 18.96
N ASP A 235 -3.39 -11.16 17.77
CA ASP A 235 -3.39 -12.61 17.60
C ASP A 235 -2.24 -13.10 16.71
N PHE A 236 -1.21 -12.26 16.48
CA PHE A 236 -0.14 -12.59 15.54
C PHE A 236 0.59 -13.88 15.94
N VAL A 237 0.90 -14.07 17.23
CA VAL A 237 1.62 -15.26 17.70
C VAL A 237 0.76 -16.51 17.49
N THR A 238 -0.49 -16.47 17.90
CA THR A 238 -1.42 -17.61 17.80
C THR A 238 -1.70 -17.97 16.34
N THR A 239 -2.02 -16.97 15.52
CA THR A 239 -2.36 -17.13 14.09
C THR A 239 -1.16 -17.63 13.31
N THR A 240 0.00 -17.03 13.52
CA THR A 240 1.23 -17.40 12.80
C THR A 240 1.71 -18.78 13.25
N SER A 241 1.67 -19.10 14.55
CA SER A 241 2.06 -20.43 15.05
C SER A 241 1.15 -21.53 14.51
N ALA A 242 -0.17 -21.30 14.47
CA ALA A 242 -1.11 -22.25 13.86
C ALA A 242 -0.85 -22.43 12.36
N ALA A 243 -0.56 -21.34 11.65
CA ALA A 243 -0.22 -21.39 10.22
C ALA A 243 1.11 -22.11 9.96
N ILE A 244 2.11 -21.94 10.82
CA ILE A 244 3.40 -22.65 10.77
C ILE A 244 3.22 -24.14 11.06
N ALA A 245 2.38 -24.49 12.05
CA ALA A 245 2.08 -25.88 12.38
C ALA A 245 1.41 -26.62 11.21
N ALA A 246 0.56 -25.93 10.45
CA ALA A 246 -0.12 -26.47 9.27
C ALA A 246 0.78 -26.65 8.04
N LEU A 247 2.05 -26.20 8.07
CA LEU A 247 2.96 -26.34 6.93
C LEU A 247 3.42 -27.78 6.73
N SER A 248 3.33 -28.26 5.49
CA SER A 248 3.87 -29.55 5.09
C SER A 248 5.40 -29.60 5.18
N PRO A 249 6.02 -30.79 5.31
CA PRO A 249 7.48 -30.93 5.32
C PRO A 249 8.17 -30.39 4.06
N ARG A 250 7.48 -30.42 2.91
CA ARG A 250 7.97 -29.86 1.65
C ARG A 250 8.02 -28.33 1.71
N GLN A 251 6.92 -27.70 2.15
CA GLN A 251 6.82 -26.25 2.27
C GLN A 251 7.86 -25.66 3.21
N ARG A 252 8.18 -26.37 4.30
CA ARG A 252 9.24 -25.94 5.25
C ARG A 252 10.63 -25.85 4.65
N LYS A 253 10.88 -26.48 3.49
CA LYS A 253 12.17 -26.39 2.77
C LYS A 253 12.24 -25.18 1.82
N SER A 254 11.13 -24.50 1.56
CA SER A 254 11.11 -23.35 0.67
C SER A 254 11.78 -22.14 1.33
N GLU A 255 12.65 -21.46 0.58
CA GLU A 255 13.36 -20.26 1.05
C GLU A 255 12.38 -19.13 1.39
N ASP A 256 11.31 -18.97 0.60
CA ASP A 256 10.29 -17.92 0.82
C ASP A 256 9.57 -18.13 2.16
N ILE A 257 9.19 -19.38 2.45
CA ILE A 257 8.47 -19.74 3.69
C ILE A 257 9.43 -19.69 4.88
N ALA A 258 10.67 -20.17 4.72
CA ALA A 258 11.69 -20.08 5.76
C ALA A 258 11.96 -18.62 6.15
N HIS A 259 12.07 -17.71 5.17
CA HIS A 259 12.20 -16.28 5.42
C HIS A 259 11.03 -15.74 6.24
N ALA A 260 9.79 -16.03 5.84
CA ALA A 260 8.61 -15.58 6.58
C ALA A 260 8.58 -16.14 8.01
N VAL A 261 8.97 -17.39 8.22
CA VAL A 261 9.09 -17.97 9.57
C VAL A 261 10.16 -17.24 10.40
N SER A 262 11.33 -16.97 9.84
CA SER A 262 12.37 -16.21 10.53
C SER A 262 11.94 -14.79 10.88
N VAL A 263 11.11 -14.15 10.03
CA VAL A 263 10.49 -12.85 10.37
C VAL A 263 9.56 -12.99 11.57
N ALA A 264 8.72 -14.03 11.61
CA ALA A 264 7.83 -14.30 12.74
C ALA A 264 8.62 -14.51 14.04
N GLU A 265 9.69 -15.29 13.99
CA GLU A 265 10.56 -15.58 15.13
C GLU A 265 11.27 -14.33 15.64
N ALA A 266 11.83 -13.52 14.74
CA ALA A 266 12.48 -12.26 15.10
C ALA A 266 11.51 -11.28 15.78
N LEU A 267 10.26 -11.20 15.29
CA LEU A 267 9.22 -10.39 15.90
C LEU A 267 8.80 -10.91 17.27
N ALA A 268 8.63 -12.23 17.42
CA ALA A 268 8.27 -12.85 18.69
C ALA A 268 9.37 -12.71 19.75
N ALA A 269 10.64 -12.78 19.34
CA ALA A 269 11.79 -12.59 20.22
C ALA A 269 12.10 -11.11 20.53
N GLY A 270 11.49 -10.17 19.81
CA GLY A 270 11.86 -8.75 19.90
C GLY A 270 13.25 -8.44 19.32
N ASP A 271 13.77 -9.29 18.44
CA ASP A 271 15.03 -9.07 17.73
C ASP A 271 14.81 -8.17 16.52
N PHE A 272 14.83 -6.86 16.77
CA PHE A 272 14.66 -5.86 15.73
C PHE A 272 15.82 -5.82 14.73
N PHE A 273 17.04 -6.18 15.14
CA PHE A 273 18.20 -6.18 14.24
C PHE A 273 18.05 -7.24 13.15
N THR A 274 17.70 -8.46 13.56
CA THR A 274 17.44 -9.55 12.61
C THR A 274 16.22 -9.24 11.75
N PHE A 275 15.15 -8.68 12.33
CA PHE A 275 13.97 -8.25 11.57
C PHE A 275 14.32 -7.28 10.44
N PHE A 276 15.08 -6.20 10.72
CA PHE A 276 15.43 -5.24 9.67
C PHE A 276 16.40 -5.80 8.65
N LYS A 277 17.27 -6.75 9.03
CA LYS A 277 18.09 -7.49 8.06
C LYS A 277 17.21 -8.31 7.11
N LEU A 278 16.23 -9.02 7.65
CA LEU A 278 15.27 -9.82 6.88
C LEU A 278 14.38 -8.95 5.99
N TYR A 279 14.02 -7.75 6.44
CA TYR A 279 13.26 -6.78 5.64
C TYR A 279 14.01 -6.36 4.37
N VAL A 280 15.33 -6.18 4.45
CA VAL A 280 16.16 -5.80 3.30
C VAL A 280 16.41 -6.97 2.38
N SER A 281 16.62 -8.16 2.93
CA SER A 281 16.86 -9.39 2.18
C SER A 281 15.56 -10.15 1.87
N ALA A 282 14.42 -9.46 1.80
CA ALA A 282 13.14 -10.11 1.58
C ALA A 282 13.06 -10.69 0.15
N PRO A 283 12.71 -11.96 -0.02
CA PRO A 283 12.57 -12.56 -1.35
C PRO A 283 11.32 -12.03 -2.06
N LYS A 284 11.41 -11.92 -3.39
CA LYS A 284 10.29 -11.56 -4.28
C LYS A 284 9.59 -10.28 -3.82
N MET A 285 8.27 -10.31 -3.63
CA MET A 285 7.47 -9.17 -3.15
C MET A 285 7.25 -9.18 -1.62
N GLY A 286 8.00 -10.00 -0.87
CA GLY A 286 7.89 -10.09 0.59
C GLY A 286 8.13 -8.75 1.29
N GLY A 287 9.02 -7.92 0.75
CA GLY A 287 9.27 -6.56 1.26
C GLY A 287 8.02 -5.68 1.22
N PHE A 288 7.21 -5.76 0.17
CA PHE A 288 5.95 -5.01 0.05
C PHE A 288 4.90 -5.51 1.06
N ALA A 289 4.88 -6.81 1.35
CA ALA A 289 4.03 -7.34 2.42
C ALA A 289 4.50 -6.86 3.81
N MET A 290 5.80 -6.72 4.03
CA MET A 290 6.36 -6.21 5.29
C MET A 290 6.15 -4.70 5.47
N ASP A 291 6.05 -3.92 4.39
CA ASP A 291 5.77 -2.48 4.43
C ASP A 291 4.49 -2.14 5.22
N PHE A 292 3.49 -3.03 5.23
CA PHE A 292 2.23 -2.82 5.96
C PHE A 292 2.38 -2.71 7.47
N PHE A 293 3.46 -3.24 8.05
CA PHE A 293 3.66 -3.27 9.49
C PHE A 293 5.07 -2.85 9.93
N VAL A 294 5.98 -2.57 9.01
CA VAL A 294 7.36 -2.12 9.33
C VAL A 294 7.39 -0.87 10.22
N ASP A 295 6.48 0.08 10.00
CA ASP A 295 6.41 1.32 10.80
C ASP A 295 5.97 1.05 12.24
N ARG A 296 5.09 0.06 12.44
CA ARG A 296 4.72 -0.44 13.76
C ARG A 296 5.92 -1.08 14.45
N VAL A 297 6.68 -1.91 13.74
CA VAL A 297 7.90 -2.53 14.28
C VAL A 297 8.97 -1.49 14.62
N ARG A 298 9.16 -0.47 13.76
CA ARG A 298 10.04 0.68 14.03
C ARG A 298 9.65 1.41 15.30
N MET A 299 8.35 1.55 15.58
CA MET A 299 7.86 2.15 16.82
C MET A 299 8.20 1.32 18.06
N VAL A 300 7.98 0.00 18.00
CA VAL A 300 8.32 -0.90 19.11
C VAL A 300 9.83 -0.91 19.35
N ALA A 301 10.64 -1.00 18.29
CA ALA A 301 12.09 -0.92 18.35
C ALA A 301 12.58 0.40 18.96
N LEU A 302 12.02 1.53 18.50
CA LEU A 302 12.35 2.85 19.04
C LEU A 302 12.04 2.96 20.54
N ASN A 303 10.92 2.41 21.00
CA ASN A 303 10.58 2.38 22.41
C ASN A 303 11.58 1.55 23.22
N ALA A 304 12.00 0.40 22.70
CA ALA A 304 13.01 -0.44 23.33
C ALA A 304 14.38 0.27 23.41
N TYR A 305 14.83 0.92 22.33
CA TYR A 305 16.11 1.64 22.29
C TYR A 305 16.12 2.84 23.24
N VAL A 306 15.08 3.68 23.20
CA VAL A 306 14.99 4.86 24.08
C VAL A 306 14.79 4.45 25.54
N GLY A 307 14.17 3.29 25.81
CA GLY A 307 14.00 2.76 27.16
C GLY A 307 15.30 2.22 27.78
N SER A 308 16.17 1.62 26.95
CA SER A 308 17.39 0.93 27.39
C SER A 308 18.66 1.79 27.32
N MET A 309 18.75 2.72 26.37
CA MET A 309 19.95 3.53 26.13
C MET A 309 19.80 4.95 26.72
N ASN A 310 20.74 5.35 27.58
CA ASN A 310 20.74 6.63 28.30
C ASN A 310 22.18 7.18 28.30
N PRO A 311 22.46 8.48 28.03
CA PRO A 311 21.52 9.61 27.87
C PRO A 311 21.26 10.10 26.44
N LEU A 312 22.13 9.80 25.47
CA LEU A 312 22.06 10.33 24.11
C LEU A 312 22.25 9.21 23.09
N ILE A 313 21.41 9.17 22.06
CA ILE A 313 21.56 8.27 20.91
C ILE A 313 21.92 9.11 19.69
N ASP A 314 22.98 8.75 18.95
CA ASP A 314 23.28 9.40 17.68
C ASP A 314 22.19 9.09 16.64
N LEU A 315 21.70 10.13 15.96
CA LEU A 315 20.73 9.99 14.88
C LEU A 315 21.25 9.12 13.73
N HIS A 316 22.57 9.07 13.51
CA HIS A 316 23.19 8.19 12.52
C HIS A 316 23.02 6.71 12.88
N ASP A 317 23.22 6.36 14.15
CA ASP A 317 23.06 4.99 14.64
C ASP A 317 21.59 4.59 14.65
N LEU A 318 20.71 5.48 15.08
CA LEU A 318 19.27 5.23 15.08
C LEU A 318 18.71 5.07 13.65
N LYS A 319 19.22 5.84 12.69
CA LYS A 319 18.94 5.65 11.26
C LYS A 319 19.34 4.25 10.79
N ARG A 320 20.53 3.78 11.21
CA ARG A 320 21.05 2.44 10.87
C ARG A 320 20.22 1.33 11.52
N TRP A 321 19.84 1.48 12.78
CA TRP A 321 19.08 0.47 13.54
C TRP A 321 17.63 0.36 13.08
N LEU A 322 16.95 1.47 12.78
CA LEU A 322 15.57 1.49 12.27
C LEU A 322 15.48 1.34 10.74
N HIS A 323 16.63 1.16 10.09
CA HIS A 323 16.76 0.92 8.65
C HIS A 323 16.09 1.98 7.77
N PHE A 324 16.36 3.26 8.06
CA PHE A 324 15.93 4.37 7.20
C PHE A 324 16.97 4.66 6.12
N ASN A 325 16.52 4.82 4.88
CA ASN A 325 17.38 5.15 3.75
C ASN A 325 17.98 6.56 3.90
N LYS A 326 17.12 7.55 4.24
CA LYS A 326 17.53 8.94 4.36
C LYS A 326 17.43 9.43 5.80
N ARG A 327 18.44 10.20 6.23
CA ARG A 327 18.43 10.88 7.54
C ARG A 327 17.20 11.78 7.72
N LYS A 328 16.73 12.42 6.64
CA LYS A 328 15.52 13.27 6.65
C LYS A 328 14.25 12.48 6.97
N GLU A 329 14.11 11.26 6.45
CA GLU A 329 12.95 10.39 6.72
C GLU A 329 12.95 9.92 8.18
N CYS A 330 14.10 9.48 8.68
CA CYS A 330 14.28 9.12 10.08
C CYS A 330 13.92 10.29 11.00
N PHE A 331 14.44 11.50 10.71
CA PHE A 331 14.13 12.69 11.50
C PHE A 331 12.63 13.04 11.47
N ARG A 332 11.99 12.98 10.30
CA ARG A 332 10.54 13.22 10.15
C ARG A 332 9.73 12.22 10.97
N PHE A 333 10.06 10.94 10.88
CA PHE A 333 9.43 9.88 11.65
C PHE A 333 9.56 10.13 13.15
N LEU A 334 10.78 10.34 13.66
CA LEU A 334 11.03 10.59 15.07
C LEU A 334 10.28 11.84 15.59
N LYS A 335 10.26 12.92 14.80
CA LYS A 335 9.54 14.15 15.14
C LYS A 335 8.03 13.94 15.21
N GLU A 336 7.44 13.20 14.27
CA GLU A 336 6.02 12.84 14.27
C GLU A 336 5.66 12.04 15.53
N LYS A 337 6.58 11.17 15.98
CA LYS A 337 6.40 10.30 17.14
C LYS A 337 6.76 10.97 18.48
N GLY A 338 7.02 12.28 18.46
CA GLY A 338 7.21 13.09 19.67
C GLY A 338 8.59 12.97 20.34
N ILE A 339 9.58 12.42 19.63
CA ILE A 339 10.97 12.31 20.12
C ILE A 339 11.63 13.70 20.16
N LYS A 340 12.34 13.98 21.25
CA LYS A 340 13.08 15.23 21.47
C LYS A 340 14.53 15.07 21.02
N PHE A 341 15.07 16.13 20.44
CA PHE A 341 16.44 16.20 19.95
C PHE A 341 17.24 17.20 20.76
N SER A 342 18.55 16.99 20.83
CA SER A 342 19.51 17.99 21.29
C SER A 342 19.54 19.20 20.34
N GLU A 343 20.05 20.34 20.81
CA GLU A 343 20.10 21.63 20.09
C GLU A 343 20.74 21.50 18.68
N ASP A 344 21.72 20.61 18.53
CA ASP A 344 22.42 20.35 17.27
C ASP A 344 21.66 19.41 16.30
N ASN A 345 20.51 18.85 16.68
CA ASN A 345 19.77 17.81 15.92
C ASN A 345 20.62 16.58 15.50
N LYS A 346 21.75 16.37 16.18
CA LYS A 346 22.63 15.21 15.99
C LYS A 346 22.29 14.06 16.94
N PHE A 347 21.82 14.39 18.13
CA PHE A 347 21.50 13.42 19.17
C PHE A 347 20.02 13.45 19.52
N VAL A 348 19.49 12.26 19.78
CA VAL A 348 18.18 12.06 20.38
C VAL A 348 18.35 12.05 21.89
N ASP A 349 17.64 12.94 22.59
CA ASP A 349 17.62 12.98 24.05
C ASP A 349 16.63 11.94 24.56
N THR A 350 17.14 10.84 25.10
CA THR A 350 16.30 9.71 25.50
C THR A 350 15.52 10.01 26.77
N LYS A 351 16.04 10.86 27.66
CA LYS A 351 15.37 11.28 28.89
C LYS A 351 14.20 12.20 28.60
N ALA A 352 14.44 13.30 27.87
CA ALA A 352 13.39 14.24 27.49
C ALA A 352 12.31 13.56 26.60
N SER A 353 12.71 12.60 25.77
CA SER A 353 11.78 11.82 24.95
C SER A 353 10.93 10.83 25.76
N ARG A 354 11.43 10.32 26.89
CA ARG A 354 10.63 9.48 27.81
C ARG A 354 9.63 10.32 28.57
N GLU A 355 10.07 11.46 29.12
CA GLU A 355 9.22 12.39 29.86
C GLU A 355 8.10 12.97 28.98
N ALA A 356 8.42 13.38 27.75
CA ALA A 356 7.43 13.91 26.80
C ALA A 356 6.38 12.86 26.37
N ARG A 357 6.68 11.56 26.48
CA ARG A 357 5.78 10.46 26.12
C ARG A 357 5.01 9.88 27.31
N SER A 358 5.49 10.08 28.54
CA SER A 358 4.77 9.69 29.76
C SER A 358 3.72 10.71 30.19
N THR A 359 3.85 11.98 29.79
CA THR A 359 2.79 12.98 29.97
C THR A 359 1.77 12.88 28.82
N PRO A 360 0.52 12.43 29.05
CA PRO A 360 -0.52 12.53 28.04
C PRO A 360 -0.70 14.02 27.72
N SER A 361 -0.53 14.39 26.45
CA SER A 361 -0.86 15.72 25.95
C SER A 361 -2.30 16.05 26.36
N ALA A 362 -2.46 16.94 27.35
CA ALA A 362 -3.76 17.48 27.70
C ALA A 362 -4.43 17.99 26.41
N PRO A 363 -5.72 17.70 26.17
CA PRO A 363 -6.41 18.28 25.03
C PRO A 363 -6.33 19.79 25.18
N LYS A 364 -5.85 20.48 24.13
CA LYS A 364 -5.85 21.94 24.05
C LYS A 364 -7.23 22.41 24.48
N ARG A 365 -7.35 23.03 25.66
CA ARG A 365 -8.61 23.64 26.14
C ARG A 365 -9.10 24.58 25.05
N GLY A 366 -10.14 24.15 24.35
CA GLY A 366 -10.90 25.02 23.47
C GLY A 366 -11.41 26.19 24.30
N VAL A 367 -11.25 27.39 23.75
CA VAL A 367 -11.85 28.62 24.27
C VAL A 367 -13.33 28.36 24.53
N ALA A 368 -13.76 28.47 25.79
CA ALA A 368 -15.15 28.31 26.16
C ALA A 368 -16.00 29.38 25.43
N PRO A 369 -17.15 29.02 24.83
CA PRO A 369 -18.04 30.01 24.26
C PRO A 369 -18.70 30.81 25.39
N ALA A 370 -18.76 32.12 25.20
CA ALA A 370 -19.35 33.06 26.15
C ALA A 370 -20.81 32.69 26.48
N VAL A 371 -21.08 32.50 27.77
CA VAL A 371 -22.42 32.33 28.33
C VAL A 371 -23.23 33.61 28.06
N ARG A 372 -24.25 33.52 27.19
CA ARG A 372 -25.25 34.58 27.03
C ARG A 372 -26.11 34.63 28.30
N LYS A 373 -26.15 35.80 28.96
CA LYS A 373 -27.07 36.09 30.06
C LYS A 373 -28.52 36.06 29.53
N PRO A 374 -29.49 35.50 30.27
CA PRO A 374 -30.90 35.57 29.89
C PRO A 374 -31.47 36.97 30.14
N HIS A 375 -32.23 37.48 29.17
CA HIS A 375 -33.09 38.66 29.33
C HIS A 375 -34.31 38.32 30.22
N PRO A 376 -34.79 39.26 31.05
CA PRO A 376 -35.95 39.02 31.91
C PRO A 376 -37.25 39.17 31.10
N THR A 377 -38.05 38.10 31.05
CA THR A 377 -39.44 38.17 30.58
C THR A 377 -40.34 38.48 31.78
N LYS A 378 -41.07 39.59 31.68
CA LYS A 378 -42.18 39.95 32.57
C LYS A 378 -43.35 39.00 32.34
N LEU A 379 -43.82 38.34 33.40
CA LEU A 379 -45.21 38.35 33.90
C LEU A 379 -45.31 37.44 35.14
#